data_AF-A0A7S2UQA0-F1
#
_entry.id   AF-A0A7S2UQA0-F1
#
_cell.length_a   1.000
_cell.length_b   1.000
_cell.length_c   1.000
_cell.angle_alpha   90.00
_cell.angle_beta   90.00
_cell.angle_gamma   90.00
#
_symmetry.space_group_name_H-M   'P 1'
#
loop_
_entity.id
_entity.type
_entity.pdbx_description
1 polymer ?
#
loop_
_entity_poly.entity_id
_entity_poly.type
_entity_poly.pdbx_seq_one_letter_code
_entity_poly.pdbx_strand_id
1 'polypeptide(L)'
;MRPTDLPLSPTVSKAVTPSFSADLKRLRESLPNGTVVDSYSEAKAAALKWDIVSCRGSPLRHRLPLQNDEEWATFFKSCRNSDGRIELETALRKCYDTAFAMPPSPSFSFRLSPANTNQPAANGAGIPSPLAI
;
A
#
# COMPACT_ATOMS: atom_id res chain seq x y z
N MET A 1 -34.60 -46.80 -21.52
CA MET A 1 -34.71 -45.33 -21.49
C MET A 1 -33.79 -44.83 -20.39
N ARG A 2 -32.69 -44.14 -20.71
CA ARG A 2 -31.73 -43.62 -19.72
C ARG A 2 -32.06 -42.13 -19.44
N PRO A 3 -32.22 -41.72 -18.17
CA PRO A 3 -32.29 -40.31 -17.82
C PRO A 3 -30.87 -39.70 -17.89
N THR A 4 -30.72 -38.64 -18.68
CA THR A 4 -29.49 -37.83 -18.75
C THR A 4 -29.54 -36.80 -17.63
N ASP A 5 -29.03 -37.16 -16.46
CA ASP A 5 -28.73 -36.21 -15.39
C ASP A 5 -27.41 -35.51 -15.75
N LEU A 6 -27.48 -34.24 -16.12
CA LEU A 6 -26.31 -33.38 -16.33
C LEU A 6 -25.97 -32.71 -14.99
N PRO A 7 -24.79 -32.97 -14.38
CA PRO A 7 -24.36 -32.21 -13.22
C PRO A 7 -23.93 -30.80 -13.67
N LEU A 8 -24.80 -29.82 -13.44
CA LEU A 8 -24.43 -28.40 -13.36
C LEU A 8 -23.45 -28.25 -12.19
N SER A 9 -22.17 -28.41 -12.46
CA SER A 9 -21.13 -27.99 -11.52
C SER A 9 -21.23 -26.47 -11.42
N PRO A 10 -21.45 -25.88 -10.23
CA PRO A 10 -21.20 -24.46 -10.08
C PRO A 10 -19.71 -24.27 -10.37
N THR A 11 -19.39 -23.56 -11.44
CA THR A 11 -18.06 -22.97 -11.60
C THR A 11 -17.92 -22.01 -10.44
N VAL A 12 -17.46 -22.53 -9.30
CA VAL A 12 -16.94 -21.75 -8.21
C VAL A 12 -15.80 -21.00 -8.85
N SER A 13 -16.07 -19.76 -9.26
CA SER A 13 -15.05 -18.76 -9.46
C SER A 13 -14.36 -18.67 -8.12
N LYS A 14 -13.36 -19.54 -7.90
CA LYS A 14 -12.42 -19.43 -6.79
C LYS A 14 -12.05 -17.96 -6.85
N ALA A 15 -12.38 -17.22 -5.79
CA ALA A 15 -11.84 -15.89 -5.61
C ALA A 15 -10.33 -16.08 -5.61
N VAL A 16 -9.72 -15.94 -6.80
CA VAL A 16 -8.29 -16.13 -6.99
C VAL A 16 -7.72 -14.97 -6.21
N THR A 17 -7.25 -15.26 -5.01
CA THR A 17 -6.56 -14.25 -4.23
C THR A 17 -5.27 -13.98 -5.00
N PRO A 18 -5.03 -12.75 -5.47
CA PRO A 18 -3.78 -12.42 -6.14
C PRO A 18 -2.64 -12.85 -5.22
N SER A 19 -1.74 -13.68 -5.74
CA SER A 19 -0.61 -14.22 -4.98
C SER A 19 0.69 -13.85 -5.68
N PHE A 20 1.62 -13.28 -4.91
CA PHE A 20 2.92 -12.85 -5.41
C PHE A 20 3.65 -13.97 -6.15
N SER A 21 3.63 -15.19 -5.61
CA SER A 21 4.28 -16.35 -6.23
C SER A 21 3.67 -16.73 -7.58
N ALA A 22 2.35 -16.58 -7.74
CA ALA A 22 1.66 -16.88 -9.00
C ALA A 22 2.01 -15.85 -10.08
N ASP A 23 1.98 -14.56 -9.73
CA ASP A 23 2.37 -13.48 -10.64
C ASP A 23 3.86 -13.54 -11.00
N LEU A 24 4.72 -13.87 -10.04
CA LEU A 24 6.16 -14.01 -10.26
C LEU A 24 6.47 -15.19 -11.20
N LYS A 25 5.76 -16.30 -11.07
CA LYS A 25 5.87 -17.42 -12.01
C LYS A 25 5.47 -16.99 -13.42
N ARG A 26 4.31 -16.32 -13.58
CA ARG A 26 3.85 -15.79 -14.88
C ARG A 26 4.83 -14.80 -15.49
N LEU A 27 5.44 -13.96 -14.65
CA LEU A 27 6.47 -13.00 -15.08
C LEU A 27 7.67 -13.75 -15.67
N ARG A 28 8.19 -14.75 -14.96
CA ARG A 28 9.33 -15.56 -15.40
C ARG A 28 9.00 -16.40 -16.65
N GLU A 29 7.78 -16.90 -16.76
CA GLU A 29 7.32 -17.61 -17.96
C GLU A 29 7.13 -16.66 -19.17
N SER A 30 6.77 -15.40 -18.93
CA SER A 30 6.55 -14.41 -19.99
C SER A 30 7.84 -13.80 -20.54
N LEU A 31 8.94 -13.84 -19.79
CA LEU A 31 10.22 -13.24 -20.16
C LEU A 31 11.33 -14.28 -20.12
N PRO A 32 11.65 -14.92 -21.25
CA PRO A 32 12.74 -15.90 -21.33
C PRO A 32 14.12 -15.28 -21.05
N ASN A 33 14.25 -13.96 -21.20
CA ASN A 33 15.51 -13.22 -21.07
C ASN A 33 15.72 -12.59 -19.67
N GLY A 34 14.85 -12.88 -18.69
CA GLY A 34 14.97 -12.40 -17.32
C GLY A 34 13.89 -11.38 -16.91
N THR A 35 13.92 -10.96 -15.65
CA THR A 35 12.89 -10.10 -15.02
C THR A 35 13.13 -8.60 -15.23
N VAL A 36 13.91 -8.23 -16.25
CA VAL A 36 14.40 -6.87 -16.46
C VAL A 36 14.05 -6.41 -17.88
N VAL A 37 13.57 -5.18 -18.02
CA VAL A 37 13.17 -4.60 -19.31
C VAL A 37 13.71 -3.18 -19.49
N ASP A 38 14.01 -2.80 -20.72
CA ASP A 38 14.60 -1.49 -21.04
C ASP A 38 13.54 -0.39 -21.26
N SER A 39 12.28 -0.77 -21.50
CA SER A 39 11.20 0.16 -21.88
C SER A 39 10.01 0.14 -20.93
N TYR A 40 9.46 1.33 -20.64
CA TYR A 40 8.25 1.49 -19.82
C TYR A 40 7.02 0.81 -20.44
N SER A 41 6.90 0.84 -21.77
CA SER A 41 5.79 0.21 -22.48
C SER A 41 5.76 -1.31 -22.26
N GLU A 42 6.94 -1.95 -22.33
CA GLU A 42 7.09 -3.38 -22.07
C GLU A 42 6.84 -3.71 -20.61
N ALA A 43 7.34 -2.87 -19.69
CA ALA A 43 7.09 -3.01 -18.27
C ALA A 43 5.59 -2.93 -17.92
N LYS A 44 4.89 -1.96 -18.52
CA LYS A 44 3.44 -1.79 -18.38
C LYS A 44 2.69 -3.00 -18.94
N ALA A 45 3.05 -3.46 -20.13
CA ALA A 45 2.43 -4.64 -20.74
C ALA A 45 2.62 -5.91 -19.89
N ALA A 46 3.78 -6.07 -19.25
CA ALA A 46 4.00 -7.15 -18.29
C ALA A 46 3.18 -6.96 -17.01
N ALA A 47 3.12 -5.74 -16.47
CA ALA A 47 2.40 -5.43 -15.24
C ALA A 47 0.89 -5.63 -15.38
N LEU A 48 0.32 -5.35 -16.55
CA LEU A 48 -1.10 -5.60 -16.87
C LEU A 48 -1.44 -7.10 -16.93
N LYS A 49 -0.45 -8.00 -16.93
CA LYS A 49 -0.72 -9.45 -16.82
C LYS A 49 -0.82 -9.91 -15.36
N TRP A 50 -0.38 -9.09 -14.40
CA TRP A 50 -0.40 -9.44 -12.99
C TRP A 50 -1.81 -9.33 -12.43
N ASP A 51 -2.22 -10.33 -11.66
CA ASP A 51 -3.54 -10.40 -11.06
C ASP A 51 -3.76 -9.23 -10.09
N ILE A 52 -2.71 -8.84 -9.35
CA ILE A 52 -2.74 -7.69 -8.42
C ILE A 52 -3.03 -6.35 -9.10
N VAL A 53 -2.73 -6.21 -10.40
CA VAL A 53 -2.99 -4.98 -11.19
C VAL A 53 -4.33 -5.09 -11.90
N SER A 54 -4.60 -6.24 -12.51
CA SER A 54 -5.78 -6.46 -13.37
C SER A 54 -7.07 -6.73 -12.62
N CYS A 55 -6.99 -7.13 -11.34
CA CYS A 55 -8.18 -7.35 -10.55
C CYS A 55 -8.89 -6.01 -10.24
N ARG A 56 -10.14 -5.88 -10.72
CA ARG A 56 -10.94 -4.64 -10.60
C ARG A 56 -11.12 -4.18 -9.14
N GLY A 57 -11.13 -5.11 -8.19
CA GLY A 57 -11.21 -4.87 -6.75
C GLY A 57 -9.88 -5.00 -6.00
N SER A 58 -8.75 -4.91 -6.70
CA SER A 58 -7.45 -5.01 -6.04
C SER A 58 -7.23 -3.87 -5.05
N PRO A 59 -6.76 -4.17 -3.82
CA PRO A 59 -6.42 -3.14 -2.84
C PRO A 59 -5.31 -2.19 -3.33
N LEU A 60 -4.56 -2.57 -4.36
CA LEU A 60 -3.58 -1.72 -5.03
C LEU A 60 -4.21 -0.44 -5.59
N ARG A 61 -5.40 -0.54 -6.23
CA ARG A 61 -5.99 0.59 -6.98
C ARG A 61 -6.40 1.75 -6.09
N HIS A 62 -6.68 1.48 -4.82
CA HIS A 62 -7.02 2.51 -3.83
C HIS A 62 -5.80 3.29 -3.33
N ARG A 63 -4.60 2.72 -3.48
CA ARG A 63 -3.36 3.27 -2.91
C ARG A 63 -2.39 3.75 -3.96
N LEU A 64 -2.43 3.15 -5.14
CA LEU A 64 -1.59 3.45 -6.27
C LEU A 64 -2.46 3.52 -7.53
N PRO A 65 -2.99 4.71 -7.88
CA PRO A 65 -3.67 4.90 -9.14
C PRO A 65 -2.65 4.77 -10.27
N LEU A 66 -2.74 3.69 -11.03
CA LEU A 66 -1.92 3.44 -12.22
C LEU A 66 -2.81 3.53 -13.46
N GLN A 67 -3.47 4.68 -13.64
CA GLN A 67 -4.46 4.87 -14.70
C GLN A 67 -3.81 5.39 -15.98
N ASN A 68 -2.80 6.25 -15.83
CA ASN A 68 -2.15 6.94 -16.94
C ASN A 68 -0.71 6.50 -17.14
N ASP A 69 -0.18 6.64 -18.36
CA ASP A 69 1.21 6.31 -18.67
C ASP A 69 2.23 7.10 -17.84
N GLU A 70 1.90 8.34 -17.44
CA GLU A 70 2.77 9.16 -16.58
C GLU A 70 2.90 8.58 -15.16
N GLU A 71 1.81 8.02 -14.61
CA GLU A 71 1.82 7.36 -13.30
C GLU A 71 2.65 6.07 -13.37
N TRP A 72 2.48 5.30 -14.44
CA TRP A 72 3.30 4.12 -14.72
C TRP A 72 4.78 4.47 -14.87
N ALA A 73 5.12 5.53 -15.61
CA ALA A 73 6.49 5.98 -15.79
C ALA A 73 7.11 6.40 -14.44
N THR A 74 6.37 7.13 -13.61
CA THR A 74 6.82 7.54 -12.27
C THR A 74 7.03 6.34 -11.36
N PHE A 75 6.11 5.37 -11.37
CA PHE A 75 6.22 4.14 -10.60
C PHE A 75 7.45 3.32 -11.01
N PHE A 76 7.63 3.07 -12.30
CA PHE A 76 8.76 2.28 -12.82
C PHE A 76 10.10 3.00 -12.70
N LYS A 77 10.12 4.34 -12.68
CA LYS A 77 11.34 5.12 -12.39
C LYS A 77 11.92 4.74 -11.03
N SER A 78 11.06 4.43 -10.05
CA SER A 78 11.47 3.96 -8.72
C SER A 78 11.86 2.47 -8.65
N CYS A 79 11.70 1.75 -9.76
CA CYS A 79 12.01 0.32 -9.89
C CYS A 79 13.19 0.08 -10.85
N ARG A 80 13.93 1.13 -11.18
CA ARG A 80 15.14 1.03 -11.99
C ARG A 80 16.31 0.50 -11.18
N ASN A 81 17.05 -0.44 -11.75
CA ASN A 81 18.34 -0.89 -11.23
C ASN A 81 19.44 0.13 -11.57
N SER A 82 20.65 -0.06 -11.02
CA SER A 82 21.84 0.75 -11.31
C SER A 82 22.21 0.81 -12.80
N ASP A 83 21.79 -0.19 -13.58
CA ASP A 83 21.98 -0.26 -15.04
C ASP A 83 20.97 0.63 -15.82
N GLY A 84 20.04 1.29 -15.13
CA GLY A 84 18.99 2.12 -15.75
C GLY A 84 17.82 1.31 -16.34
N ARG A 85 17.85 -0.02 -16.22
CA ARG A 85 16.77 -0.92 -16.64
C ARG A 85 15.72 -1.12 -15.54
N ILE A 86 14.49 -1.45 -15.93
CA ILE A 86 13.36 -1.61 -15.02
C ILE A 86 13.30 -3.06 -14.53
N GLU A 87 13.39 -3.27 -13.22
CA GLU A 87 13.23 -4.58 -12.60
C GLU A 87 11.76 -4.88 -12.31
N LEU A 88 11.18 -5.78 -13.09
CA LEU A 88 9.78 -6.16 -12.98
C LEU A 88 9.48 -6.95 -11.70
N GLU A 89 10.46 -7.70 -11.18
CA GLU A 89 10.32 -8.38 -9.89
C GLU A 89 10.20 -7.37 -8.73
N THR A 90 11.00 -6.31 -8.76
CA THR A 90 10.94 -5.19 -7.80
C THR A 90 9.62 -4.44 -7.91
N ALA A 91 9.18 -4.15 -9.13
CA ALA A 91 7.89 -3.52 -9.38
C ALA A 91 6.73 -4.38 -8.84
N LEU A 92 6.72 -5.69 -9.13
CA LEU A 92 5.72 -6.62 -8.63
C LEU A 92 5.71 -6.65 -7.09
N ARG A 93 6.90 -6.71 -6.46
CA ARG A 93 7.01 -6.69 -5.00
C ARG A 93 6.43 -5.40 -4.42
N LYS A 94 6.75 -4.24 -5.01
CA LYS A 94 6.19 -2.95 -4.61
C LYS A 94 4.67 -2.89 -4.75
N CYS A 95 4.09 -3.50 -5.79
CA CYS A 95 2.65 -3.59 -5.92
C CYS A 95 2.06 -4.35 -4.72
N TYR A 96 2.55 -5.54 -4.40
CA TYR A 96 2.05 -6.31 -3.24
C TYR A 96 2.29 -5.59 -1.91
N ASP A 97 3.48 -5.01 -1.72
CA ASP A 97 3.80 -4.23 -0.52
C ASP A 97 2.83 -3.06 -0.35
N THR A 98 2.60 -2.28 -1.40
CA THR A 98 1.66 -1.14 -1.36
C THR A 98 0.23 -1.60 -1.11
N ALA A 99 -0.20 -2.66 -1.80
CA ALA A 99 -1.56 -3.19 -1.73
C ALA A 99 -1.89 -3.76 -0.35
N PHE A 100 -0.94 -4.44 0.30
CA PHE A 100 -1.14 -5.11 1.58
C PHE A 100 -0.46 -4.42 2.77
N ALA A 101 0.21 -3.29 2.56
CA ALA A 101 0.82 -2.51 3.64
C ALA A 101 -0.25 -2.16 4.68
N MET A 102 0.00 -2.46 5.95
CA MET A 102 -0.88 -2.00 7.01
C MET A 102 -0.76 -0.47 7.13
N PRO A 103 -1.88 0.26 7.30
CA PRO A 103 -1.79 1.68 7.63
C PRO A 103 -0.98 1.84 8.93
N PRO A 104 -0.16 2.91 9.05
CA PRO A 104 0.52 3.18 10.30
C PRO A 104 -0.54 3.31 11.41
N SER A 105 -0.33 2.61 12.52
CA SER A 105 -1.26 2.66 13.64
C SER A 105 -1.47 4.12 14.06
N PRO A 106 -2.73 4.55 14.31
CA PRO A 106 -3.00 5.91 14.74
C PRO A 106 -2.26 6.15 16.05
N SER A 107 -1.21 6.97 16.00
CA SER A 107 -0.49 7.40 17.18
C SER A 107 -1.33 8.46 17.86
N PHE A 108 -2.35 8.03 18.62
CA PHE A 108 -3.09 8.93 19.50
C PHE A 108 -2.14 9.42 20.60
N SER A 109 -1.55 10.60 20.40
CA SER A 109 -0.95 11.36 21.49
C SER A 109 -2.09 11.93 22.32
N PHE A 110 -2.63 11.14 23.26
CA PHE A 110 -3.52 11.66 24.29
C PHE A 110 -2.69 12.61 25.17
N ARG A 111 -2.70 13.91 24.88
CA ARG A 111 -2.27 14.92 25.86
C ARG A 111 -3.37 15.02 26.91
N LEU A 112 -3.23 14.29 28.02
CA LEU A 112 -3.85 14.68 29.28
C LEU A 112 -3.25 16.06 29.60
N SER A 113 -3.96 17.14 29.31
CA SER A 113 -3.63 18.45 29.85
C SER A 113 -3.62 18.34 31.38
N PRO A 114 -2.57 18.77 32.10
CA PRO A 114 -2.63 18.86 33.55
C PRO A 114 -3.72 19.87 33.92
N ALA A 115 -4.61 19.45 34.83
CA ALA A 115 -5.66 20.29 35.38
C ALA A 115 -5.07 21.55 36.00
N ASN A 116 -5.26 22.70 35.37
CA ASN A 116 -4.96 23.99 35.98
C ASN A 116 -6.20 24.48 36.73
N THR A 117 -6.48 23.88 37.88
CA THR A 117 -7.43 24.43 38.86
C THR A 117 -6.67 25.42 39.74
N ASN A 118 -6.37 26.60 39.21
CA ASN A 118 -5.93 27.72 40.05
C ASN A 118 -7.15 28.48 40.55
N GLN A 119 -7.52 28.20 41.81
CA GLN A 119 -8.42 28.99 42.63
C GLN A 119 -7.99 30.47 42.65
N PRO A 120 -8.93 31.44 42.58
CA PRO A 120 -8.65 32.80 43.01
C PRO A 120 -8.63 32.86 44.55
N ALA A 121 -7.45 33.09 45.13
CA ALA A 121 -7.29 33.38 46.55
C ALA A 121 -7.86 34.77 46.87
N ALA A 122 -8.75 34.81 47.86
CA ALA A 122 -9.43 36.02 48.32
C ALA A 122 -8.47 37.02 48.98
N ASN A 123 -8.79 38.30 48.80
CA ASN A 123 -8.24 39.48 49.44
C ASN A 123 -8.07 39.36 50.97
N GLY A 124 -7.04 40.01 51.53
CA GLY A 124 -7.16 40.56 52.88
C GLY A 124 -5.89 40.76 53.68
N ALA A 125 -5.57 42.04 53.93
CA ALA A 125 -4.90 42.59 55.10
C ALA A 125 -3.37 42.46 55.21
N GLY A 126 -2.72 43.62 55.15
CA GLY A 126 -1.29 43.78 55.32
C GLY A 126 -0.83 43.87 56.78
N ILE A 127 0.48 43.78 56.94
CA ILE A 127 1.20 44.24 58.13
C ILE A 127 2.59 44.72 57.63
N PRO A 128 2.98 45.98 57.88
CA PRO A 128 4.26 46.51 57.41
C PRO A 128 5.43 46.04 58.30
N SER A 129 6.56 45.69 57.68
CA SER A 129 7.85 45.51 58.36
C SER A 129 8.74 46.73 58.10
N PRO A 130 9.23 47.44 59.15
CA PRO A 130 10.39 48.31 58.99
C PRO A 130 11.67 47.69 59.59
N LEU A 131 12.67 47.66 58.70
CA LEU A 131 14.14 47.71 58.81
C LEU A 131 14.84 47.66 60.20
N ALA A 132 15.85 46.77 60.24
CA ALA A 132 17.24 46.88 60.73
C ALA A 132 17.64 47.89 61.83
N ILE A 133 18.32 47.32 62.87
CA ILE A 133 19.31 47.85 63.83
C ILE A 133 18.94 49.14 64.59
#